data_AF-A0A351ZZU6-F1
#
_entry.id   AF-A0A351ZZU6-F1
#
_cell.length_a   1.000
_cell.length_b   1.000
_cell.length_c   1.000
_cell.angle_alpha   90.00
_cell.angle_beta   90.00
_cell.angle_gamma   90.00
#
_symmetry.space_group_name_H-M   'P 1'
#
loop_
_entity.id
_entity.type
_entity.pdbx_description
1 polymer ?
#
loop_
_entity_poly.entity_id
_entity_poly.type
_entity_poly.pdbx_seq_one_letter_code
_entity_poly.pdbx_strand_id
1 'polypeptide(L)'
;MLQYIIRRLLLAIPTFLGATFVVFFIVQFAPGGPYDQQMNALRKGQGAEGGGSALGTESMAIPPSQLEALQRYYQVNEPIWKRYLMWLGLFPRPVNDYLAEVGEERNVGGGYKVVARKDAASGTYNVYGLDNPTTPLDDWFVDPSQKPNSVWLYQREVAGIFTFDFGDSFRYRKPVTELISERLPVSMQFGLMSFVITYVVCFYLGTQKALRHGTKFDVVSSSIIFIAFSVPGWALGGVLLVILGGGSGIDLFPTGGFQSSDYDNLTAVEQILDRAWYFVLPTVAYTLGGFASITLLMKNS
;
A
#
# COMPACT_ATOMS: atom_id res chain seq x y z
N MET A 1 -1.84 35.32 12.99
CA MET A 1 -2.39 34.13 12.29
C MET A 1 -1.58 33.76 11.04
N LEU A 2 -1.40 34.65 10.06
CA LEU A 2 -0.66 34.32 8.81
C LEU A 2 0.78 33.82 9.02
N GLN A 3 1.57 34.50 9.87
CA GLN A 3 2.95 34.06 10.19
C GLN A 3 3.01 32.65 10.80
N TYR A 4 2.02 32.30 11.62
CA TYR A 4 1.91 30.97 12.22
C TYR A 4 1.57 29.91 11.16
N ILE A 5 0.64 30.22 10.26
CA ILE A 5 0.29 29.35 9.13
C ILE A 5 1.51 29.11 8.25
N ILE A 6 2.23 30.17 7.85
CA ILE A 6 3.44 30.05 7.02
C ILE A 6 4.49 29.20 7.74
N ARG A 7 4.76 29.45 9.03
CA ARG A 7 5.74 28.66 9.80
C ARG A 7 5.35 27.18 9.85
N ARG A 8 4.07 26.86 10.05
CA ARG A 8 3.59 25.47 10.04
C ARG A 8 3.71 24.82 8.66
N LEU A 9 3.38 25.56 7.61
CA LEU A 9 3.44 25.07 6.23
C LEU A 9 4.90 24.82 5.82
N LEU A 10 5.82 25.70 6.21
CA LEU A 10 7.26 25.51 6.00
C LEU A 10 7.81 24.33 6.81
N LEU A 11 7.32 24.10 8.04
CA LEU A 11 7.69 22.93 8.84
C LEU A 11 7.13 21.62 8.27
N ALA A 12 6.00 21.66 7.55
CA ALA A 12 5.42 20.47 6.95
C ALA A 12 6.34 19.85 5.89
N ILE A 13 7.12 20.65 5.15
CA ILE A 13 8.04 20.16 4.10
C ILE A 13 9.13 19.23 4.67
N PRO A 14 9.96 19.64 5.64
CA PRO A 14 10.98 18.76 6.21
C PRO A 14 10.37 17.58 6.98
N THR A 15 9.22 17.76 7.63
CA THR A 15 8.52 16.65 8.29
C THR A 15 8.03 15.62 7.27
N PHE A 16 7.46 16.06 6.15
CA PHE A 16 7.02 15.18 5.08
C PHE A 16 8.19 14.42 4.48
N LEU A 17 9.26 15.12 4.07
CA LEU A 17 10.46 14.48 3.53
C LEU A 17 11.12 13.52 4.53
N GLY A 18 11.15 13.87 5.82
CA GLY A 18 11.64 12.99 6.87
C GLY A 18 10.79 11.74 7.03
N ALA A 19 9.46 11.88 7.05
CA ALA A 19 8.54 10.75 7.14
C ALA A 19 8.64 9.82 5.92
N THR A 20 8.68 10.38 4.71
CA THR A 20 8.85 9.62 3.48
C THR A 20 10.19 8.88 3.49
N PHE A 21 11.27 9.56 3.87
CA PHE A 21 12.59 8.93 3.99
C PHE A 21 12.59 7.74 4.95
N VAL A 22 11.99 7.89 6.14
CA VAL A 22 11.88 6.79 7.10
C VAL A 22 11.08 5.63 6.53
N VAL A 23 9.92 5.88 5.92
CA VAL A 23 9.09 4.84 5.30
C VAL A 23 9.85 4.12 4.18
N PHE A 24 10.54 4.86 3.32
CA PHE A 24 11.35 4.29 2.26
C PHE A 24 12.44 3.36 2.81
N PHE A 25 13.17 3.78 3.84
CA PHE A 25 14.18 2.95 4.48
C PHE A 25 13.57 1.70 5.11
N ILE A 26 12.45 1.82 5.82
CA ILE A 26 11.76 0.67 6.39
C ILE A 26 11.41 -0.34 5.29
N VAL A 27 10.88 0.10 4.14
CA VAL A 27 10.51 -0.80 3.03
C VAL A 27 11.73 -1.46 2.40
N GLN A 28 12.84 -0.75 2.23
CA GLN A 28 14.06 -1.29 1.60
C GLN A 28 14.81 -2.27 2.51
N PHE A 29 14.73 -2.11 3.83
CA PHE A 29 15.42 -2.95 4.80
C PHE A 29 14.51 -3.97 5.49
N ALA A 30 13.20 -3.92 5.27
CA ALA A 30 12.27 -4.90 5.81
C ALA A 30 12.57 -6.28 5.20
N PRO A 31 12.87 -7.30 6.03
CA PRO A 31 13.08 -8.65 5.54
C PRO A 31 11.79 -9.20 4.92
N GLY A 32 11.90 -9.83 3.74
CA GLY A 32 10.73 -10.37 3.04
C GLY A 32 9.93 -9.32 2.26
N GLY A 33 10.60 -8.28 1.75
CA GLY A 33 10.01 -7.29 0.86
C GLY A 33 9.52 -7.88 -0.47
N PRO A 34 8.87 -7.07 -1.34
CA PRO A 34 8.28 -7.55 -2.60
C PRO A 34 9.26 -8.30 -3.51
N TYR A 35 10.51 -7.83 -3.60
CA TYR A 35 11.59 -8.49 -4.36
C TYR A 35 11.88 -9.89 -3.82
N ASP A 36 12.06 -10.04 -2.50
CA ASP A 36 12.32 -11.34 -1.87
C ASP A 36 11.14 -12.30 -2.01
N GLN A 37 9.91 -11.79 -1.92
CA GLN A 37 8.70 -12.59 -2.11
C GLN A 37 8.61 -13.11 -3.54
N GLN A 38 8.90 -12.29 -4.55
CA GLN A 38 8.86 -12.71 -5.95
C GLN A 38 10.03 -13.65 -6.27
N MET A 39 11.22 -13.39 -5.73
CA MET A 39 12.38 -14.30 -5.78
C MET A 39 12.03 -15.68 -5.23
N ASN A 40 11.45 -15.74 -4.03
CA ASN A 40 11.05 -16.98 -3.39
C ASN A 40 9.89 -17.66 -4.14
N ALA A 41 8.96 -16.90 -4.72
CA ALA A 41 7.90 -17.44 -5.56
C ALA A 41 8.45 -18.11 -6.82
N LEU A 42 9.46 -17.51 -7.47
CA LEU A 42 10.13 -18.11 -8.63
C LEU A 42 10.88 -19.40 -8.25
N ARG A 43 11.60 -19.40 -7.12
CA ARG A 43 12.25 -20.62 -6.58
C ARG A 43 11.25 -21.74 -6.32
N LYS A 44 10.12 -21.42 -5.69
CA LYS A 44 9.06 -22.39 -5.38
C LYS A 44 8.33 -22.89 -6.62
N GLY A 45 8.09 -22.02 -7.61
CA GLY A 45 7.45 -22.39 -8.88
C GLY A 45 8.28 -23.37 -9.69
N GLN A 46 9.61 -23.19 -9.73
CA GLN A 46 10.52 -24.12 -10.40
C GLN A 46 10.72 -25.44 -9.64
N GLY A 47 10.54 -25.45 -8.31
CA GLY A 47 10.58 -26.65 -7.48
C GLY A 47 9.34 -27.55 -7.55
N ALA A 48 8.22 -27.07 -8.12
CA ALA A 48 6.97 -27.83 -8.21
C ALA A 48 6.86 -28.70 -9.48
N GLU A 49 7.62 -28.40 -10.53
CA GLU A 49 7.65 -29.21 -11.77
C GLU A 49 8.61 -30.40 -11.69
N GLY A 50 9.50 -30.43 -10.69
CA GLY A 50 10.37 -31.56 -10.39
C GLY A 50 9.80 -32.43 -9.28
N GLY A 51 8.94 -33.40 -9.62
CA GLY A 51 8.48 -34.42 -8.69
C GLY A 51 9.65 -35.26 -8.17
N GLY A 52 10.18 -34.92 -6.98
CA GLY A 52 11.30 -35.62 -6.36
C GLY A 52 11.36 -35.38 -4.85
N SER A 53 11.53 -36.47 -4.09
CA SER A 53 11.46 -36.58 -2.62
C SER A 53 12.22 -35.53 -1.82
N ALA A 54 11.68 -35.26 -0.63
CA ALA A 54 12.07 -34.27 0.39
C ALA A 54 13.45 -34.50 1.10
N LEU A 55 14.48 -34.94 0.38
CA LEU A 55 15.85 -35.08 0.90
C LEU A 55 16.86 -34.61 -0.15
N GLY A 56 16.96 -33.29 -0.29
CA GLY A 56 17.89 -32.67 -1.24
C GLY A 56 17.64 -31.17 -1.39
N THR A 57 17.84 -30.40 -0.33
CA THR A 57 17.83 -28.92 -0.36
C THR A 57 19.11 -28.41 -1.01
N GLU A 58 19.37 -28.80 -2.25
CA GLU A 58 20.30 -28.08 -3.10
C GLU A 58 19.49 -27.13 -3.96
N SER A 59 19.61 -25.85 -3.60
CA SER A 59 19.10 -24.68 -4.29
C SER A 59 19.10 -24.83 -5.81
N MET A 60 17.93 -25.11 -6.38
CA MET A 60 17.70 -24.88 -7.81
C MET A 60 17.94 -23.38 -8.06
N ALA A 61 19.06 -23.08 -8.70
CA ALA A 61 19.49 -21.72 -8.96
C ALA A 61 18.60 -21.12 -10.05
N ILE A 62 18.03 -19.93 -9.78
CA ILE A 62 17.21 -19.23 -10.76
C ILE A 62 18.10 -18.86 -11.97
N PRO A 63 17.62 -19.03 -13.22
CA PRO A 63 18.38 -18.64 -14.40
C PRO A 63 18.87 -17.18 -14.29
N PRO A 64 20.14 -16.89 -14.65
CA PRO A 64 20.73 -15.57 -14.44
C PRO A 64 19.97 -14.45 -15.17
N SER A 65 19.38 -14.74 -16.33
CA SER A 65 18.56 -13.77 -17.07
C SER A 65 17.23 -13.43 -16.37
N GLN A 66 16.60 -14.38 -15.69
CA GLN A 66 15.38 -14.13 -14.91
C GLN A 66 15.70 -13.35 -13.63
N LEU A 67 16.83 -13.64 -12.99
CA LEU A 67 17.34 -12.86 -11.86
C LEU A 67 17.62 -11.42 -12.27
N GLU A 68 18.29 -11.23 -13.41
CA GLU A 68 18.60 -9.91 -13.94
C GLU A 68 17.33 -9.10 -14.23
N ALA A 69 16.34 -9.71 -14.89
CA ALA A 69 15.05 -9.08 -15.15
C ALA A 69 14.34 -8.65 -13.85
N LEU A 70 14.38 -9.51 -12.83
CA LEU A 70 13.78 -9.22 -11.52
C LEU A 70 14.51 -8.08 -10.80
N GLN A 71 15.84 -8.12 -10.77
CA GLN A 71 16.67 -7.06 -10.17
C GLN A 71 16.46 -5.72 -10.86
N ARG A 72 16.32 -5.73 -12.19
CA ARG A 72 16.03 -4.55 -13.00
C ARG A 72 14.66 -3.99 -12.67
N TYR A 73 13.63 -4.82 -12.68
CA TYR A 73 12.25 -4.43 -12.37
C TYR A 73 12.12 -3.77 -10.99
N TYR A 74 12.77 -4.32 -9.97
CA TYR A 74 12.78 -3.76 -8.62
C TYR A 74 13.89 -2.72 -8.38
N GLN A 75 14.66 -2.36 -9.42
CA GLN A 75 15.75 -1.39 -9.38
C GLN A 75 16.80 -1.68 -8.29
N VAL A 76 17.01 -2.96 -7.98
CA VAL A 76 17.86 -3.46 -6.89
C VAL A 76 19.35 -3.16 -7.12
N ASN A 77 19.73 -2.78 -8.33
CA ASN A 77 21.09 -2.43 -8.68
C ASN A 77 21.35 -0.91 -8.63
N GLU A 78 20.31 -0.07 -8.57
CA GLU A 78 20.48 1.39 -8.50
C GLU A 78 20.90 1.85 -7.10
N PRO A 79 21.71 2.92 -6.98
CA PRO A 79 22.04 3.53 -5.70
C PRO A 79 20.79 3.93 -4.90
N ILE A 80 20.85 3.76 -3.58
CA ILE A 80 19.72 4.00 -2.65
C ILE A 80 19.15 5.43 -2.80
N TRP A 81 20.02 6.43 -2.97
CA TRP A 81 19.58 7.82 -3.14
C TRP A 81 18.80 8.03 -4.44
N LYS A 82 19.15 7.36 -5.54
CA LYS A 82 18.39 7.43 -6.79
C LYS A 82 17.01 6.79 -6.62
N ARG A 83 16.94 5.63 -5.96
CA ARG A 83 15.67 4.96 -5.65
C ARG A 83 14.75 5.85 -4.83
N TYR A 84 15.30 6.58 -3.86
CA TYR A 84 14.53 7.53 -3.07
C TYR A 84 14.00 8.68 -3.93
N LEU A 85 14.81 9.26 -4.82
CA LEU A 85 14.36 10.32 -5.73
C LEU A 85 13.33 9.83 -6.75
N MET A 86 13.49 8.62 -7.29
CA MET A 86 12.49 7.96 -8.14
C MET A 86 11.19 7.75 -7.37
N TRP A 87 11.25 7.27 -6.13
CA TRP A 87 10.08 7.08 -5.29
C TRP A 87 9.33 8.39 -4.96
N LEU A 88 10.06 9.49 -4.78
CA LEU A 88 9.45 10.82 -4.66
C LEU A 88 8.83 11.32 -5.98
N GLY A 89 9.23 10.79 -7.13
CA GLY A 89 8.87 11.31 -8.45
C GLY A 89 9.70 12.52 -8.87
N LEU A 90 10.93 12.64 -8.36
CA LEU A 90 11.90 13.69 -8.73
C LEU A 90 12.94 13.22 -9.74
N PHE A 91 12.98 11.92 -10.02
CA PHE A 91 13.94 11.32 -10.95
C PHE A 91 13.21 10.33 -11.87
N PRO A 92 13.54 10.26 -13.17
CA PRO A 92 12.92 9.32 -14.08
C PRO A 92 13.26 7.88 -13.68
N ARG A 93 12.25 7.01 -13.67
CA ARG A 93 12.40 5.57 -13.47
C ARG A 93 12.33 4.82 -14.80
N PRO A 94 13.05 3.70 -14.96
CA PRO A 94 12.85 2.82 -16.10
C PRO A 94 11.45 2.20 -16.04
N VAL A 95 10.75 2.21 -17.18
CA VAL A 95 9.46 1.58 -17.40
C VAL A 95 9.47 0.83 -18.73
N ASN A 96 8.55 -0.12 -18.89
CA ASN A 96 8.41 -0.92 -20.11
C ASN A 96 9.74 -1.57 -20.54
N ASP A 97 10.31 -2.42 -19.67
CA ASP A 97 11.55 -3.13 -19.96
C ASP A 97 11.32 -4.33 -20.90
N TYR A 98 12.03 -4.35 -22.04
CA TYR A 98 12.02 -5.45 -22.99
C TYR A 98 13.45 -5.95 -23.24
N LEU A 99 13.64 -7.26 -23.14
CA LEU A 99 14.86 -7.90 -23.61
C LEU A 99 14.79 -8.09 -25.13
N ALA A 100 15.74 -7.54 -25.87
CA ALA A 100 15.83 -7.64 -27.33
C ALA A 100 17.22 -8.14 -27.75
N GLU A 101 17.27 -8.96 -28.80
CA GLU A 101 18.54 -9.34 -29.42
C GLU A 101 18.98 -8.26 -30.42
N VAL A 102 20.28 -7.98 -30.46
CA VAL A 102 20.81 -6.88 -31.27
C VAL A 102 20.59 -7.20 -32.75
N GLY A 103 19.93 -6.27 -33.47
CA GLY A 103 19.59 -6.42 -34.88
C GLY A 103 18.26 -7.13 -35.16
N GLU A 104 17.62 -7.72 -34.15
CA GLU A 104 16.31 -8.38 -34.31
C GLU A 104 15.13 -7.45 -33.98
N GLU A 105 13.98 -7.73 -34.60
CA GLU A 105 12.74 -7.03 -34.32
C GLU A 105 12.15 -7.45 -32.98
N ARG A 106 11.88 -6.47 -32.10
CA ARG A 106 11.16 -6.67 -30.86
C ARG A 106 9.81 -5.98 -30.92
N ASN A 107 8.74 -6.74 -30.69
CA ASN A 107 7.41 -6.18 -30.49
C ASN A 107 7.31 -5.60 -29.08
N VAL A 108 6.98 -4.31 -28.98
CA VAL A 108 6.88 -3.56 -27.71
C VAL A 108 5.42 -3.25 -27.33
N GLY A 109 4.46 -3.86 -28.03
CA GLY A 109 3.05 -3.62 -27.80
C GLY A 109 2.50 -2.43 -28.60
N GLY A 110 1.17 -2.28 -28.62
CA GLY A 110 0.50 -1.19 -29.34
C GLY A 110 0.66 -1.21 -30.86
N GLY A 111 1.13 -2.31 -31.43
CA GLY A 111 1.45 -2.42 -32.87
C GLY A 111 2.83 -1.91 -33.26
N TYR A 112 3.61 -1.39 -32.31
CA TYR A 112 4.95 -0.88 -32.55
C TYR A 112 6.01 -1.97 -32.40
N LYS A 113 6.98 -1.98 -33.32
CA LYS A 113 8.16 -2.81 -33.25
C LYS A 113 9.41 -1.94 -33.33
N VAL A 114 10.40 -2.31 -32.54
CA VAL A 114 11.68 -1.60 -32.46
C VAL A 114 12.84 -2.55 -32.66
N VAL A 115 13.96 -2.03 -33.14
CA VAL A 115 15.21 -2.77 -33.34
C VAL A 115 16.35 -2.03 -32.66
N ALA A 116 17.13 -2.76 -31.87
CA ALA A 116 18.36 -2.23 -31.29
C ALA A 116 19.51 -2.39 -32.29
N ARG A 117 20.20 -1.29 -32.63
CA ARG A 117 21.39 -1.35 -33.50
C ARG A 117 22.55 -0.65 -32.83
N LYS A 118 23.73 -1.21 -33.00
CA LYS A 118 24.97 -0.58 -32.55
C LYS A 118 25.41 0.44 -33.60
N ASP A 119 25.58 1.69 -33.17
CA ASP A 119 26.15 2.71 -34.02
C ASP A 119 27.65 2.43 -34.22
N ALA A 120 28.07 2.39 -35.49
CA ALA A 120 29.45 2.07 -35.88
C ALA A 120 30.44 3.18 -35.49
N ALA A 121 29.97 4.44 -35.37
CA ALA A 121 30.83 5.58 -35.07
C ALA A 121 31.07 5.77 -33.56
N SER A 122 30.04 5.58 -32.73
CA SER A 122 30.09 5.83 -31.28
C SER A 122 30.19 4.55 -30.44
N GLY A 123 29.89 3.39 -31.03
CA GLY A 123 29.85 2.10 -30.33
C GLY A 123 28.69 1.95 -29.35
N THR A 124 27.78 2.93 -29.27
CA THR A 124 26.58 2.89 -28.43
C THR A 124 25.44 2.15 -29.12
N TYR A 125 24.50 1.63 -28.34
CA TYR A 125 23.29 1.01 -28.86
C TYR A 125 22.17 2.06 -28.90
N ASN A 126 21.56 2.22 -30.07
CA ASN A 126 20.41 3.08 -30.27
C ASN A 126 19.20 2.26 -30.74
N VAL A 127 18.01 2.74 -30.45
CA VAL A 127 16.75 2.08 -30.79
C VAL A 127 16.13 2.76 -31.99
N TYR A 128 15.68 1.98 -32.97
CA TYR A 128 15.05 2.49 -34.20
C TYR A 128 13.66 1.87 -34.36
N GLY A 129 12.71 2.67 -34.80
CA GLY A 129 11.39 2.18 -35.22
C GLY A 129 11.45 1.56 -36.62
N LEU A 130 10.56 0.60 -36.90
CA LEU A 130 10.45 0.04 -38.26
C LEU A 130 9.99 1.07 -39.29
N ASP A 131 9.13 2.01 -38.88
CA ASP A 131 8.57 3.02 -39.77
C ASP A 131 9.59 4.10 -40.16
N ASN A 132 10.59 4.34 -39.30
CA ASN A 132 11.67 5.28 -39.57
C ASN A 132 13.03 4.72 -39.11
N PRO A 133 13.70 3.92 -39.95
CA PRO A 133 14.91 3.19 -39.57
C PRO A 133 16.19 4.04 -39.56
N THR A 134 16.07 5.35 -39.85
CA THR A 134 17.23 6.25 -40.03
C THR A 134 17.47 7.16 -38.84
N THR A 135 16.43 7.49 -38.08
CA THR A 135 16.52 8.35 -36.90
C THR A 135 16.33 7.51 -35.64
N PRO A 136 17.24 7.59 -34.65
CA PRO A 136 17.03 6.92 -33.37
C PRO A 136 15.82 7.50 -32.64
N LEU A 137 15.14 6.65 -31.87
CA LEU A 137 14.02 7.06 -31.02
C LEU A 137 14.56 7.66 -29.72
N ASP A 138 14.33 8.95 -29.50
CA ASP A 138 14.87 9.69 -28.34
C ASP A 138 14.29 9.23 -26.99
N ASP A 139 13.07 8.68 -26.98
CA ASP A 139 12.38 8.23 -25.76
C ASP A 139 12.82 6.83 -25.29
N TRP A 140 13.65 6.14 -26.09
CA TRP A 140 14.09 4.78 -25.82
C TRP A 140 15.55 4.74 -25.43
N PHE A 141 15.81 4.02 -24.34
CA PHE A 141 17.13 3.86 -23.75
C PHE A 141 17.56 2.40 -23.80
N VAL A 142 18.88 2.19 -23.83
CA VAL A 142 19.48 0.86 -23.93
C VAL A 142 20.46 0.63 -22.81
N ASP A 143 20.28 -0.47 -22.07
CA ASP A 143 21.25 -0.96 -21.09
C ASP A 143 21.77 -2.35 -21.53
N PRO A 144 23.04 -2.68 -21.22
CA PRO A 144 23.60 -3.99 -21.54
C PRO A 144 22.89 -5.11 -20.75
N SER A 145 22.71 -6.28 -21.37
CA SER A 145 22.22 -7.49 -20.69
C SER A 145 23.34 -8.49 -20.43
N GLN A 146 23.17 -9.37 -19.42
CA GLN A 146 24.07 -10.51 -19.21
C GLN A 146 23.92 -11.60 -20.28
N LYS A 147 22.77 -11.66 -20.98
CA LYS A 147 22.58 -12.64 -22.05
C LYS A 147 23.37 -12.18 -23.30
N PRO A 148 24.17 -13.07 -23.94
CA PRO A 148 25.01 -12.71 -25.08
C PRO A 148 24.15 -12.19 -26.25
N ASN A 149 24.68 -11.19 -26.96
CA ASN A 149 24.03 -10.53 -28.09
C ASN A 149 22.64 -9.92 -27.80
N SER A 150 22.35 -9.60 -26.53
CA SER A 150 21.07 -9.01 -26.13
C SER A 150 21.24 -7.75 -25.30
N VAL A 151 20.24 -6.88 -25.37
CA VAL A 151 20.19 -5.58 -24.70
C VAL A 151 18.80 -5.35 -24.12
N TRP A 152 18.75 -4.57 -23.04
CA TRP A 152 17.50 -4.10 -22.45
C TRP A 152 17.07 -2.81 -23.12
N LEU A 153 15.86 -2.81 -23.67
CA LEU A 153 15.18 -1.64 -24.19
C LEU A 153 14.17 -1.17 -23.16
N TYR A 154 14.20 0.11 -22.83
CA TYR A 154 13.29 0.66 -21.83
C TYR A 154 12.97 2.12 -22.13
N GLN A 155 11.86 2.57 -21.57
CA GLN A 155 11.47 3.97 -21.57
C GLN A 155 11.65 4.56 -20.18
N ARG A 156 11.58 5.88 -20.08
CA ARG A 156 11.71 6.59 -18.80
C ARG A 156 10.45 7.37 -18.51
N GLU A 157 9.98 7.29 -17.28
CA GLU A 157 8.82 8.05 -16.81
C GLU A 157 9.12 8.67 -15.45
N VAL A 158 8.61 9.88 -15.20
CA VAL A 158 8.68 10.52 -13.90
C VAL A 158 7.39 10.22 -13.15
N ALA A 159 7.47 9.26 -12.22
CA ALA A 159 6.34 8.80 -11.44
C ALA A 159 6.75 8.57 -9.98
N GLY A 160 5.92 9.02 -9.05
CA GLY A 160 6.12 8.84 -7.62
C GLY A 160 5.17 9.70 -6.79
N ILE A 161 5.56 9.94 -5.54
CA ILE A 161 4.73 10.64 -4.56
C ILE A 161 4.26 12.02 -5.05
N PHE A 162 5.13 12.82 -5.65
CA PHE A 162 4.79 14.17 -6.11
C PHE A 162 3.99 14.21 -7.40
N THR A 163 4.00 13.14 -8.20
CA THR A 163 3.18 13.04 -9.42
C THR A 163 1.84 12.33 -9.15
N PHE A 164 1.59 11.90 -7.91
CA PHE A 164 0.46 11.07 -7.52
C PHE A 164 0.36 9.74 -8.27
N ASP A 165 1.42 9.30 -8.93
CA ASP A 165 1.50 7.96 -9.49
C ASP A 165 2.32 7.05 -8.58
N PHE A 166 1.61 6.20 -7.83
CA PHE A 166 2.21 5.24 -6.90
C PHE A 166 2.56 3.90 -7.56
N GLY A 167 2.35 3.76 -8.88
CA GLY A 167 2.50 2.51 -9.61
C GLY A 167 1.42 1.48 -9.30
N ASP A 168 1.70 0.23 -9.66
CA ASP A 168 0.76 -0.88 -9.52
C ASP A 168 0.95 -1.68 -8.24
N SER A 169 -0.15 -2.21 -7.73
CA SER A 169 -0.13 -3.12 -6.60
C SER A 169 0.39 -4.50 -7.00
N PHE A 170 1.44 -4.97 -6.32
CA PHE A 170 1.94 -6.34 -6.46
C PHE A 170 0.90 -7.41 -6.11
N ARG A 171 -0.06 -7.09 -5.23
CA ARG A 171 -1.08 -8.04 -4.77
C ARG A 171 -2.33 -8.05 -5.64
N TYR A 172 -2.82 -6.87 -6.00
CA TYR A 172 -4.10 -6.70 -6.70
C TYR A 172 -3.95 -6.46 -8.20
N ARG A 173 -2.71 -6.26 -8.71
CA ARG A 173 -2.40 -6.01 -10.14
C ARG A 173 -3.23 -4.88 -10.76
N LYS A 174 -3.41 -3.81 -9.99
CA LYS A 174 -4.13 -2.59 -10.37
C LYS A 174 -3.38 -1.36 -9.86
N PRO A 175 -3.62 -0.17 -10.44
CA PRO A 175 -3.05 1.07 -9.95
C PRO A 175 -3.33 1.27 -8.45
N VAL A 176 -2.30 1.66 -7.69
CA VAL A 176 -2.42 1.91 -6.25
C VAL A 176 -3.32 3.11 -5.97
N THR A 177 -3.36 4.09 -6.87
CA THR A 177 -4.27 5.24 -6.81
C THR A 177 -5.74 4.81 -6.82
N GLU A 178 -6.11 3.89 -7.70
CA GLU A 178 -7.45 3.29 -7.77
C GLU A 178 -7.77 2.60 -6.44
N LEU A 179 -6.87 1.76 -5.94
CA LEU A 179 -7.05 1.04 -4.67
C LEU A 179 -7.21 1.95 -3.45
N ILE A 180 -6.50 3.08 -3.39
CA ILE A 180 -6.66 4.08 -2.34
C ILE A 180 -8.04 4.72 -2.47
N SER A 181 -8.44 5.11 -3.68
CA SER A 181 -9.72 5.76 -3.92
C SER A 181 -10.93 4.87 -3.59
N GLU A 182 -10.84 3.56 -3.85
CA GLU A 182 -11.86 2.58 -3.49
C GLU A 182 -12.05 2.44 -1.97
N ARG A 183 -10.95 2.55 -1.20
CA ARG A 183 -10.97 2.35 0.26
C ARG A 183 -11.27 3.63 1.04
N LEU A 184 -10.95 4.78 0.46
CA LEU A 184 -11.04 6.09 1.11
C LEU A 184 -12.46 6.41 1.63
N PRO A 185 -13.57 6.18 0.89
CA PRO A 185 -14.92 6.42 1.41
C PRO A 185 -15.25 5.59 2.66
N VAL A 186 -14.84 4.32 2.67
CA VAL A 186 -15.07 3.41 3.81
C VAL A 186 -14.28 3.89 5.02
N SER A 187 -12.99 4.20 4.85
CA SER A 187 -12.16 4.74 5.93
C SER A 187 -12.67 6.07 6.47
N MET A 188 -13.16 6.96 5.61
CA MET A 188 -13.76 8.24 6.01
C MET A 188 -15.03 8.02 6.84
N GLN A 189 -15.89 7.07 6.46
CA GLN A 189 -17.09 6.76 7.24
C GLN A 189 -16.75 6.26 8.65
N PHE A 190 -15.81 5.31 8.77
CA PHE A 190 -15.36 4.84 10.08
C PHE A 190 -14.69 5.94 10.91
N GLY A 191 -13.82 6.73 10.29
CA GLY A 191 -13.12 7.83 10.95
C GLY A 191 -14.07 8.89 11.48
N LEU A 192 -15.04 9.32 10.66
CA LEU A 192 -16.01 10.35 11.02
C LEU A 192 -17.02 9.83 12.06
N MET A 193 -17.52 8.61 11.89
CA MET A 193 -18.44 8.00 12.87
C MET A 193 -17.76 7.82 14.23
N SER A 194 -16.53 7.30 14.21
CA SER A 194 -15.76 7.10 15.44
C SER A 194 -15.43 8.43 16.10
N PHE A 195 -15.05 9.45 15.32
CA PHE A 195 -14.88 10.80 15.82
C PHE A 195 -16.15 11.31 16.53
N VAL A 196 -17.31 11.24 15.88
CA VAL A 196 -18.58 11.71 16.48
C VAL A 196 -18.91 10.94 17.76
N ILE A 197 -18.89 9.61 17.73
CA ILE A 197 -19.23 8.77 18.89
C ILE A 197 -18.27 9.04 20.04
N THR A 198 -16.97 9.03 19.77
CA THR A 198 -15.95 9.25 20.79
C THR A 198 -16.12 10.64 21.40
N TYR A 199 -16.27 11.70 20.61
CA TYR A 199 -16.43 13.03 21.17
C TYR A 199 -17.73 13.18 21.96
N VAL A 200 -18.86 12.71 21.46
CA VAL A 200 -20.15 12.81 22.17
C VAL A 200 -20.10 12.05 23.50
N VAL A 201 -19.67 10.79 23.47
CA VAL A 201 -19.70 9.93 24.65
C VAL A 201 -18.60 10.32 25.64
N CYS A 202 -17.37 10.57 25.20
CA CYS A 202 -16.28 10.96 26.09
C CYS A 202 -16.48 12.38 26.66
N PHE A 203 -17.07 13.31 25.90
CA PHE A 203 -17.44 14.62 26.43
C PHE A 203 -18.46 14.49 27.55
N TYR A 204 -19.54 13.73 27.32
CA TYR A 204 -20.56 13.52 28.34
C TYR A 204 -20.00 12.78 29.57
N LEU A 205 -19.31 11.65 29.37
CA LEU A 205 -18.75 10.87 30.47
C LEU A 205 -17.67 11.64 31.22
N GLY A 206 -16.75 12.32 30.52
CA GLY A 206 -15.67 13.08 31.12
C GLY A 206 -16.17 14.24 31.98
N THR A 207 -17.15 15.01 31.48
CA THR A 207 -17.80 16.08 32.25
C THR A 207 -18.54 15.55 33.47
N GLN A 208 -19.32 14.47 33.34
CA GLN A 208 -19.98 13.84 34.50
C GLN A 208 -18.99 13.32 35.55
N LYS A 209 -17.85 12.77 35.11
CA LYS A 209 -16.79 12.29 36.00
C LYS A 209 -16.06 13.44 36.72
N ALA A 210 -15.89 14.58 36.06
CA ALA A 210 -15.34 15.78 36.67
C ALA A 210 -16.29 16.36 37.74
N LEU A 211 -17.57 16.47 37.42
CA LEU A 211 -18.60 16.98 38.35
C LEU A 211 -18.81 16.07 39.56
N ARG A 212 -18.60 14.75 39.40
CA ARG A 212 -18.78 13.74 40.45
C ARG A 212 -17.46 13.10 40.87
N HIS A 213 -16.40 13.89 40.92
CA HIS A 213 -15.06 13.42 41.26
C HIS A 213 -15.03 12.68 42.60
N GLY A 214 -14.34 11.54 42.64
CA GLY A 214 -14.20 10.73 43.87
C GLY A 214 -15.44 9.94 44.27
N THR A 215 -16.56 10.05 43.56
CA THR A 215 -17.75 9.23 43.80
C THR A 215 -17.59 7.81 43.25
N LYS A 216 -18.47 6.89 43.67
CA LYS A 216 -18.53 5.51 43.12
C LYS A 216 -18.70 5.51 41.59
N PHE A 217 -19.44 6.46 41.04
CA PHE A 217 -19.59 6.58 39.59
C PHE A 217 -18.25 6.84 38.91
N ASP A 218 -17.44 7.76 39.45
CA ASP A 218 -16.12 8.06 38.91
C ASP A 218 -15.18 6.86 38.99
N VAL A 219 -15.15 6.16 40.13
CA VAL A 219 -14.30 4.96 40.31
C VAL A 219 -14.73 3.83 39.38
N VAL A 220 -16.02 3.44 39.40
CA VAL A 220 -16.53 2.30 38.60
C VAL A 220 -16.40 2.58 37.11
N SER A 221 -16.80 3.76 36.64
CA SER A 221 -16.65 4.11 35.22
C SER A 221 -15.18 4.15 34.79
N SER A 222 -14.26 4.61 35.65
CA SER A 222 -12.82 4.56 35.35
C SER A 222 -12.34 3.12 35.23
N SER A 223 -12.72 2.25 36.16
CA SER A 223 -12.33 0.84 36.12
C SER A 223 -12.80 0.16 34.83
N ILE A 224 -14.06 0.37 34.43
CA ILE A 224 -14.60 -0.17 33.18
C ILE A 224 -13.81 0.36 31.98
N ILE A 225 -13.56 1.68 31.92
CA ILE A 225 -12.81 2.31 30.84
C ILE A 225 -11.40 1.74 30.72
N PHE A 226 -10.69 1.57 31.84
CA PHE A 226 -9.32 1.02 31.83
C PHE A 226 -9.29 -0.46 31.46
N ILE A 227 -10.23 -1.27 31.96
CA ILE A 227 -10.35 -2.69 31.58
C ILE A 227 -10.60 -2.80 30.08
N ALA A 228 -11.53 -2.00 29.54
CA ALA A 228 -11.82 -2.01 28.12
C ALA A 228 -10.60 -1.56 27.31
N PHE A 229 -9.89 -0.52 27.75
CA PHE A 229 -8.67 -0.03 27.09
C PHE A 229 -7.52 -1.07 27.07
N SER A 230 -7.48 -1.99 28.03
CA SER A 230 -6.50 -3.09 28.02
C SER A 230 -6.78 -4.13 26.93
N VAL A 231 -7.97 -4.14 26.32
CA VAL A 231 -8.32 -5.07 25.24
C VAL A 231 -7.91 -4.45 23.88
N PRO A 232 -7.07 -5.11 23.08
CA PRO A 232 -6.76 -4.63 21.74
C PRO A 232 -8.03 -4.54 20.88
N GLY A 233 -8.24 -3.42 20.17
CA GLY A 233 -9.46 -3.20 19.38
C GLY A 233 -9.73 -4.32 18.37
N TRP A 234 -8.70 -4.82 17.69
CA TRP A 234 -8.83 -5.96 16.77
C TRP A 234 -9.30 -7.24 17.47
N ALA A 235 -8.85 -7.49 18.71
CA ALA A 235 -9.21 -8.67 19.48
C ALA A 235 -10.66 -8.55 19.99
N LEU A 236 -11.04 -7.37 20.50
CA LEU A 236 -12.43 -7.11 20.87
C LEU A 236 -13.36 -7.28 19.66
N GLY A 237 -12.98 -6.74 18.49
CA GLY A 237 -13.72 -6.92 17.25
C GLY A 237 -13.92 -8.39 16.89
N GLY A 238 -12.86 -9.20 16.99
CA GLY A 238 -12.96 -10.65 16.78
C GLY A 238 -13.91 -11.34 17.77
N VAL A 239 -13.83 -11.01 19.06
CA VAL A 239 -14.73 -11.56 20.10
C VAL A 239 -16.18 -11.16 19.85
N LEU A 240 -16.43 -9.87 19.57
CA LEU A 240 -17.76 -9.36 19.26
C LEU A 240 -18.34 -10.02 18.01
N LEU A 241 -17.51 -10.25 16.98
CA LEU A 241 -17.93 -10.94 15.76
C LEU A 241 -18.30 -12.40 16.05
N VAL A 242 -17.52 -13.13 16.85
CA VAL A 242 -17.86 -14.52 17.22
C VAL A 242 -19.16 -14.59 18.04
N ILE A 243 -19.34 -13.67 18.99
CA ILE A 243 -20.51 -13.70 19.89
C ILE A 243 -21.76 -13.14 19.23
N LEU A 244 -21.64 -12.10 18.38
CA LEU A 244 -22.78 -11.34 17.87
C LEU A 244 -22.91 -11.36 16.33
N GLY A 245 -21.87 -11.76 15.59
CA GLY A 245 -21.84 -11.74 14.12
C GLY A 245 -22.45 -13.01 13.48
N GLY A 246 -22.56 -14.07 14.25
CA GLY A 246 -23.27 -15.29 13.90
C GLY A 246 -22.43 -16.52 13.55
N GLY A 247 -23.07 -17.69 13.61
CA GLY A 247 -22.48 -19.02 13.35
C GLY A 247 -22.14 -19.84 14.61
N SER A 248 -21.92 -19.21 15.76
CA SER A 248 -21.71 -19.91 17.06
C SER A 248 -22.31 -19.20 18.27
N GLY A 249 -22.73 -17.93 18.14
CA GLY A 249 -23.28 -17.09 19.20
C GLY A 249 -24.72 -16.64 18.93
N ILE A 250 -24.97 -15.34 19.10
CA ILE A 250 -26.25 -14.66 18.85
C ILE A 250 -26.14 -14.03 17.45
N ASP A 251 -26.89 -14.52 16.48
CA ASP A 251 -26.85 -14.05 15.07
C ASP A 251 -27.48 -12.65 14.91
N LEU A 252 -26.92 -11.64 15.58
CA LEU A 252 -27.46 -10.28 15.60
C LEU A 252 -26.91 -9.45 14.44
N PHE A 253 -25.60 -9.28 14.39
CA PHE A 253 -24.90 -8.46 13.40
C PHE A 253 -24.34 -9.33 12.26
N PRO A 254 -23.96 -8.73 11.12
CA PRO A 254 -23.32 -9.46 10.03
C PRO A 254 -21.86 -9.85 10.35
N THR A 255 -21.40 -10.95 9.75
CA THR A 255 -20.02 -11.44 9.89
C THR A 255 -18.98 -10.67 9.05
N GLY A 256 -19.41 -9.87 8.07
CA GLY A 256 -18.51 -9.11 7.21
C GLY A 256 -19.22 -8.37 6.08
N GLY A 257 -18.45 -7.61 5.31
CA GLY A 257 -18.96 -6.72 4.27
C GLY A 257 -19.27 -5.31 4.80
N PHE A 258 -19.87 -4.47 3.95
CA PHE A 258 -20.20 -3.08 4.28
C PHE A 258 -21.69 -2.74 4.13
N GLN A 259 -22.45 -3.63 3.51
CA GLN A 259 -23.88 -3.49 3.22
C GLN A 259 -24.46 -4.85 2.83
N SER A 260 -25.79 -4.97 2.85
CA SER A 260 -26.49 -6.16 2.38
C SER A 260 -26.43 -6.33 0.85
N SER A 261 -26.72 -7.55 0.39
CA SER A 261 -26.76 -7.87 -1.04
C SER A 261 -27.87 -7.15 -1.81
N ASP A 262 -28.94 -6.75 -1.12
CA ASP A 262 -30.11 -6.08 -1.71
C ASP A 262 -30.05 -4.54 -1.57
N TYR A 263 -28.89 -4.01 -1.19
CA TYR A 263 -28.69 -2.61 -0.82
C TYR A 263 -29.16 -1.62 -1.89
N ASP A 264 -28.93 -1.95 -3.16
CA ASP A 264 -29.27 -1.06 -4.29
C ASP A 264 -30.78 -0.94 -4.51
N ASN A 265 -31.57 -1.88 -3.97
CA ASN A 265 -33.04 -1.85 -4.03
C ASN A 265 -33.69 -1.23 -2.78
N LEU A 266 -32.90 -0.89 -1.76
CA LEU A 266 -33.38 -0.29 -0.53
C LEU A 266 -33.70 1.21 -0.71
N THR A 267 -34.65 1.71 0.07
CA THR A 267 -34.89 3.15 0.20
C THR A 267 -33.71 3.85 0.87
N ALA A 268 -33.59 5.17 0.73
CA ALA A 268 -32.49 5.93 1.32
C ALA A 268 -32.37 5.76 2.86
N VAL A 269 -33.49 5.61 3.56
CA VAL A 269 -33.49 5.39 5.02
C VAL A 269 -33.02 3.97 5.35
N GLU A 270 -33.50 2.97 4.61
CA GLU A 270 -33.09 1.58 4.79
C GLU A 270 -31.61 1.40 4.46
N GLN A 271 -31.09 2.07 3.44
CA GLN A 271 -29.66 2.08 3.12
C GLN A 271 -28.81 2.64 4.26
N ILE A 272 -29.29 3.66 4.98
CA ILE A 272 -28.59 4.21 6.15
C ILE A 272 -28.63 3.22 7.31
N LEU A 273 -29.78 2.62 7.59
CA LEU A 273 -29.95 1.65 8.68
C LEU A 273 -29.16 0.37 8.42
N ASP A 274 -29.15 -0.12 7.17
CA ASP A 274 -28.36 -1.27 6.73
C ASP A 274 -26.88 -1.01 6.97
N ARG A 275 -26.34 0.10 6.47
CA ARG A 275 -24.93 0.46 6.73
C ARG A 275 -24.64 0.63 8.21
N ALA A 276 -25.52 1.29 8.96
CA ALA A 276 -25.36 1.44 10.40
C ALA A 276 -25.25 0.08 11.11
N TRP A 277 -26.06 -0.90 10.69
CA TRP A 277 -26.04 -2.27 11.22
C TRP A 277 -24.72 -2.98 10.95
N TYR A 278 -24.20 -2.91 9.72
CA TYR A 278 -22.90 -3.49 9.36
C TYR A 278 -21.74 -2.84 10.11
N PHE A 279 -21.89 -1.57 10.52
CA PHE A 279 -20.80 -0.78 11.09
C PHE A 279 -20.75 -0.81 12.61
N VAL A 280 -21.76 -1.35 13.31
CA VAL A 280 -21.82 -1.37 14.79
C VAL A 280 -20.57 -2.04 15.39
N LEU A 281 -20.31 -3.31 15.05
CA LEU A 281 -19.21 -4.05 15.66
C LEU A 281 -17.83 -3.45 15.33
N PRO A 282 -17.51 -3.14 14.05
CA PRO A 282 -16.22 -2.54 13.73
C PRO A 282 -16.04 -1.16 14.38
N THR A 283 -17.08 -0.35 14.48
CA THR A 283 -16.99 0.99 15.09
C THR A 283 -16.80 0.92 16.61
N VAL A 284 -17.46 -0.02 17.30
CA VAL A 284 -17.23 -0.26 18.73
C VAL A 284 -15.79 -0.70 18.98
N ALA A 285 -15.28 -1.63 18.17
CA ALA A 285 -13.90 -2.11 18.24
C ALA A 285 -12.88 -0.98 17.96
N TYR A 286 -13.17 -0.14 16.97
CA TYR A 286 -12.29 0.96 16.55
C TYR A 286 -12.25 2.11 17.57
N THR A 287 -13.40 2.49 18.14
CA THR A 287 -13.51 3.62 19.09
C THR A 287 -12.81 3.35 20.42
N LEU A 288 -12.70 2.08 20.84
CA LEU A 288 -12.15 1.68 22.13
C LEU A 288 -10.71 2.17 22.38
N GLY A 289 -9.87 2.13 21.33
CA GLY A 289 -8.43 2.40 21.44
C GLY A 289 -8.08 3.83 21.84
N GLY A 290 -8.96 4.81 21.60
CA GLY A 290 -8.77 6.21 22.01
C GLY A 290 -9.67 6.66 23.17
N PHE A 291 -10.65 5.83 23.53
CA PHE A 291 -11.76 6.21 24.40
C PHE A 291 -11.32 6.58 25.81
N ALA A 292 -10.39 5.80 26.40
CA ALA A 292 -9.88 6.04 27.74
C ALA A 292 -9.08 7.35 27.83
N SER A 293 -8.17 7.56 26.88
CA SER A 293 -7.33 8.76 26.82
C SER A 293 -8.18 10.02 26.69
N ILE A 294 -9.16 10.04 25.78
CA ILE A 294 -10.01 11.21 25.56
C ILE A 294 -10.93 11.49 26.75
N THR A 295 -11.53 10.44 27.35
CA THR A 295 -12.40 10.62 28.53
C THR A 295 -11.65 11.20 29.72
N LEU A 296 -10.41 10.75 29.97
CA LEU A 296 -9.58 11.24 31.07
C LEU A 296 -9.04 12.65 30.81
N LEU A 297 -8.67 12.94 29.56
CA LEU A 297 -8.30 14.29 29.15
C LEU A 297 -9.44 15.25 29.45
N MET A 298 -10.67 14.91 29.06
CA MET A 298 -11.86 15.73 29.31
C MET A 298 -12.20 15.88 30.80
N LYS A 299 -11.90 14.86 31.62
CA LYS A 299 -12.10 14.92 33.07
C LYS A 299 -11.11 15.89 33.74
N ASN A 300 -9.87 15.96 33.24
CA ASN A 300 -8.77 16.67 33.87
C ASN A 300 -8.48 18.06 33.27
N SER A 301 -9.20 18.44 32.21
CA SER A 301 -9.14 19.76 31.57
C SER A 301 -10.20 20.69 32.15
#